data_AF-A0A0Q9NE73-F1
#
_entry.id   AF-A0A0Q9NE73-F1
#
_cell.length_a   1.000
_cell.length_b   1.000
_cell.length_c   1.000
_cell.angle_alpha   90.00
_cell.angle_beta   90.00
_cell.angle_gamma   90.00
#
_symmetry.space_group_name_H-M   'P 1'
#
loop_
_entity.id
_entity.type
_entity.pdbx_description
1 polymer ?
#
loop_
_entity_poly.entity_id
_entity_poly.type
_entity_poly.pdbx_seq_one_letter_code
_entity_poly.pdbx_strand_id
1 'polypeptide(L)'
;MARVGKDFRDAVTFAAGQFGITVETARKMIQDDWTRNGNMVPGWLPANWRDGRLMYTLQIPSPTRWIDLTAAESIAALNRHLGQQLDDAFGIGTITLGTLAGENRSATTAMAEWLREQVLDDGNYAAGVRAHSKYGGGLCWAYWLRRQDDMLGPDPVLIEAETEIHRDDADLNYVLSLYGLECR
;
A
#
# COMPACT_ATOMS: atom_id res chain seq x y z
N MET A 1 -7.93 10.79 11.10
CA MET A 1 -7.03 9.97 11.95
C MET A 1 -7.70 8.64 12.26
N ALA A 2 -7.36 7.59 11.52
CA ALA A 2 -7.77 6.24 11.90
C ALA A 2 -6.92 5.81 13.10
N ARG A 3 -7.56 5.55 14.24
CA ARG A 3 -6.91 4.80 15.34
C ARG A 3 -6.58 3.43 14.77
N VAL A 4 -5.31 3.21 14.41
CA VAL A 4 -4.80 1.85 14.24
C VAL A 4 -4.95 1.21 15.62
N GLY A 5 -5.97 0.36 15.76
CA GLY A 5 -6.21 -0.34 17.01
C GLY A 5 -4.95 -1.10 17.39
N LYS A 6 -4.59 -1.06 18.67
CA LYS A 6 -3.57 -1.91 19.28
C LYS A 6 -3.79 -3.42 19.02
N ASP A 7 -4.94 -3.77 18.45
CA ASP A 7 -5.39 -5.11 18.15
C ASP A 7 -5.08 -5.54 16.70
N PHE A 8 -3.91 -5.15 16.15
CA PHE A 8 -3.31 -6.03 15.15
C PHE A 8 -2.98 -7.30 15.92
N ARG A 9 -3.85 -8.33 15.84
CA ARG A 9 -3.77 -9.57 16.62
C ARG A 9 -2.32 -9.90 16.92
N ASP A 10 -1.85 -9.60 18.13
CA ASP A 10 -0.45 -9.80 18.48
C ASP A 10 -0.24 -11.32 18.41
N ALA A 11 0.39 -11.77 17.32
CA ALA A 11 0.59 -13.18 17.05
C ALA A 11 1.34 -13.85 18.21
N VAL A 12 2.16 -13.08 18.93
CA VAL A 12 2.86 -13.53 20.14
C VAL A 12 1.88 -13.70 21.29
N THR A 13 0.94 -12.77 21.47
CA THR A 13 -0.13 -12.92 22.48
C THR A 13 -1.03 -14.12 22.17
N PHE A 14 -1.40 -14.32 20.90
CA PHE A 14 -2.16 -15.51 20.49
C PHE A 14 -1.39 -16.80 20.76
N ALA A 15 -0.12 -16.87 20.33
CA ALA A 15 0.73 -18.03 20.56
C ALA A 15 0.93 -18.30 22.06
N ALA A 16 1.20 -17.27 22.86
CA ALA A 16 1.33 -17.39 24.31
C ALA A 16 0.08 -18.02 24.94
N GLY A 17 -1.11 -17.59 24.52
CA GLY A 17 -2.39 -18.18 24.93
C GLY A 17 -2.55 -19.65 24.51
N GLN A 18 -2.15 -20.02 23.29
CA GLN A 18 -2.20 -21.41 22.83
C GLN A 18 -1.26 -22.33 23.60
N PHE A 19 -0.09 -21.82 24.01
CA PHE A 19 0.91 -22.59 24.75
C PHE A 19 0.78 -22.47 26.27
N GLY A 20 -0.17 -21.70 26.79
CA GLY A 20 -0.38 -21.51 28.23
C GLY A 20 0.80 -20.82 28.93
N ILE A 21 1.56 -20.00 28.21
CA ILE A 21 2.72 -19.25 28.73
C ILE A 21 2.44 -17.75 28.76
N THR A 22 3.29 -16.99 29.46
CA THR A 22 3.20 -15.53 29.45
C THR A 22 3.67 -14.95 28.12
N VAL A 23 3.20 -13.75 27.78
CA VAL A 23 3.64 -13.03 26.56
C VAL A 23 5.14 -12.73 26.63
N GLU A 24 5.65 -12.41 27.82
CA GLU A 24 7.07 -12.18 28.08
C GLU A 24 7.91 -13.43 27.81
N THR A 25 7.44 -14.61 28.26
CA THR A 25 8.09 -15.89 27.97
C THR A 25 8.10 -16.16 26.47
N ALA A 26 6.96 -15.98 25.79
CA ALA A 26 6.87 -16.19 24.34
C ALA A 26 7.81 -15.24 23.56
N ARG A 27 7.85 -13.95 23.91
CA ARG A 27 8.76 -12.96 23.31
C ARG A 27 10.22 -13.35 23.50
N LYS A 28 10.60 -13.78 24.70
CA LYS A 28 11.97 -14.23 25.00
C LYS A 28 12.35 -15.44 24.14
N MET A 29 11.47 -16.44 24.04
CA MET A 29 11.72 -17.63 23.21
C MET A 29 11.95 -17.26 21.74
N ILE A 30 11.10 -16.39 21.19
CA ILE A 30 11.24 -15.90 19.80
C ILE A 30 12.58 -15.16 19.63
N GLN A 31 12.93 -14.28 20.55
CA GLN A 31 14.19 -13.54 20.49
C GLN A 31 15.41 -14.46 20.58
N ASP A 32 15.40 -15.44 21.48
CA ASP A 32 16.48 -16.40 21.67
C ASP A 32 16.66 -17.25 20.40
N ASP A 33 15.56 -17.67 19.75
CA ASP A 33 15.61 -18.42 18.50
C ASP A 33 16.12 -17.57 17.32
N TRP A 34 15.69 -16.31 17.19
CA TRP A 34 16.21 -15.40 16.17
C TRP A 34 17.70 -15.16 16.32
N THR A 35 18.14 -14.91 17.56
CA THR A 35 19.56 -14.70 17.88
C THR A 35 20.38 -15.96 17.59
N ARG A 36 19.88 -17.14 17.98
CA ARG A 36 20.53 -18.43 17.69
C ARG A 36 20.70 -18.65 16.18
N ASN A 37 19.75 -18.19 15.38
CA ASN A 37 19.77 -18.27 13.92
C ASN A 37 20.59 -17.15 13.25
N GLY A 38 21.23 -16.26 14.02
CA GLY A 38 22.03 -15.16 13.49
C GLY A 38 21.22 -14.01 12.90
N ASN A 39 19.91 -13.94 13.19
CA ASN A 39 19.06 -12.83 12.76
C ASN A 39 19.16 -11.64 13.72
N MET A 40 18.72 -10.46 13.27
CA MET A 40 18.54 -9.30 14.16
C MET A 40 17.48 -9.57 15.22
N VAL A 41 17.46 -8.81 16.30
CA VAL A 41 16.41 -8.96 17.33
C VAL A 41 15.04 -8.59 16.71
N PRO A 42 13.95 -9.32 17.03
CA PRO A 42 12.61 -8.92 16.60
C PRO A 42 12.31 -7.45 16.94
N GLY A 43 11.73 -6.73 15.99
CA GLY A 43 11.46 -5.31 16.12
C GLY A 43 12.59 -4.40 15.60
N TRP A 44 13.71 -4.95 15.14
CA TRP A 44 14.75 -4.16 14.49
C TRP A 44 14.60 -4.13 12.97
N LEU A 45 14.74 -2.93 12.41
CA LEU A 45 14.87 -2.64 10.99
C LEU A 45 16.35 -2.36 10.69
N PRO A 46 17.00 -3.08 9.76
CA PRO A 46 18.42 -2.88 9.51
C PRO A 46 18.71 -1.51 8.89
N ALA A 47 19.83 -0.89 9.28
CA ALA A 47 20.30 0.38 8.70
C ALA A 47 20.42 0.33 7.17
N ASN A 48 20.82 -0.81 6.61
CA ASN A 48 20.91 -0.97 5.15
C ASN A 48 19.54 -0.82 4.44
N TRP A 49 18.42 -0.97 5.17
CA TRP A 49 17.10 -0.71 4.61
C TRP A 49 16.93 0.76 4.26
N ARG A 50 17.36 1.67 5.16
CA ARG A 50 17.32 3.12 4.94
C ARG A 50 18.47 3.59 4.04
N ASP A 51 19.67 3.04 4.21
CA ASP A 51 20.85 3.44 3.43
C ASP A 51 20.77 3.01 1.96
N GLY A 52 19.99 1.96 1.66
CA GLY A 52 19.79 1.46 0.31
C GLY A 52 18.59 2.07 -0.43
N ARG A 53 17.94 3.10 0.12
CA ARG A 53 16.70 3.68 -0.43
C ARG A 53 16.72 5.20 -0.41
N LEU A 54 16.12 5.79 -1.44
CA LEU A 54 15.85 7.22 -1.53
C LEU A 54 14.35 7.46 -1.55
N MET A 55 13.93 8.57 -0.96
CA MET A 55 12.60 9.12 -1.13
C MET A 55 12.61 10.07 -2.33
N TYR A 56 11.77 9.77 -3.32
CA TYR A 56 11.63 10.58 -4.52
C TYR A 56 10.39 11.47 -4.43
N THR A 57 10.57 12.76 -4.72
CA THR A 57 9.44 13.65 -5.03
C THR A 57 9.27 13.64 -6.55
N LEU A 58 8.11 13.21 -7.01
CA LEU A 58 7.79 13.11 -8.43
C LEU A 58 6.79 14.18 -8.84
N GLN A 59 7.01 14.77 -10.01
CA GLN A 59 6.07 15.66 -10.68
C GLN A 59 5.56 15.03 -11.95
N ILE A 60 4.24 15.08 -12.12
CA ILE A 60 3.53 14.62 -13.31
C ILE A 60 2.94 15.88 -13.97
N PRO A 61 3.44 16.30 -15.15
CA PRO A 61 3.04 17.56 -15.80
C PRO A 61 1.54 17.65 -16.14
N SER A 62 1.05 18.89 -16.03
CA SER A 62 -0.33 19.40 -16.10
C SER A 62 -1.15 19.09 -17.38
N PRO A 63 -2.50 19.18 -17.35
CA PRO A 63 -3.40 18.84 -16.25
C PRO A 63 -3.83 17.39 -16.43
N THR A 64 -3.40 16.51 -15.54
CA THR A 64 -3.77 15.09 -15.58
C THR A 64 -4.83 14.81 -14.53
N ARG A 65 -5.97 14.29 -14.99
CA ARG A 65 -7.07 13.87 -14.10
C ARG A 65 -6.78 12.49 -13.54
N TRP A 66 -7.15 12.30 -12.29
CA TRP A 66 -7.00 11.03 -11.58
C TRP A 66 -8.37 10.53 -11.18
N ILE A 67 -8.58 9.22 -11.32
CA ILE A 67 -9.80 8.58 -10.86
C ILE A 67 -9.68 8.37 -9.35
N ASP A 68 -10.61 8.92 -8.60
CA ASP A 68 -10.68 8.72 -7.16
C ASP A 68 -11.46 7.44 -6.84
N LEU A 69 -10.74 6.39 -6.45
CA LEU A 69 -11.37 5.12 -6.10
C LEU A 69 -12.23 5.20 -4.83
N THR A 70 -12.15 6.31 -4.10
CA THR A 70 -12.98 6.56 -2.92
C THR A 70 -14.23 7.38 -3.20
N ALA A 71 -14.37 7.91 -4.41
CA ALA A 71 -15.58 8.60 -4.85
C ALA A 71 -16.73 7.61 -5.08
N ALA A 72 -17.92 8.00 -4.63
CA ALA A 72 -19.13 7.19 -4.80
C ALA A 72 -19.46 6.97 -6.28
N GLU A 73 -19.16 7.96 -7.12
CA GLU A 73 -19.36 7.94 -8.57
C GLU A 73 -18.48 6.88 -9.24
N SER A 74 -17.21 6.76 -8.82
CA SER A 74 -16.31 5.72 -9.35
C SER A 74 -16.76 4.32 -8.94
N ILE A 75 -17.19 4.14 -7.69
CA ILE A 75 -17.76 2.86 -7.22
C ILE A 75 -19.05 2.52 -7.98
N ALA A 76 -19.93 3.50 -8.20
CA ALA A 76 -21.17 3.29 -8.93
C ALA A 76 -20.91 2.93 -10.40
N ALA A 77 -19.96 3.59 -11.06
CA ALA A 77 -19.55 3.26 -12.43
C ALA A 77 -18.99 1.84 -12.53
N LEU A 78 -18.10 1.46 -11.62
CA LEU A 78 -17.54 0.10 -11.58
C LEU A 78 -18.62 -0.95 -11.37
N ASN A 79 -19.55 -0.76 -10.42
CA ASN A 79 -20.65 -1.70 -10.21
C ASN A 79 -21.53 -1.84 -11.45
N ARG A 80 -21.83 -0.73 -12.13
CA ARG A 80 -22.66 -0.72 -13.33
C ARG A 80 -22.02 -1.48 -14.50
N HIS A 81 -20.70 -1.37 -14.67
CA HIS A 81 -20.02 -1.86 -15.87
C HIS A 81 -19.25 -3.17 -15.67
N LEU A 82 -18.77 -3.44 -14.45
CA LEU A 82 -17.97 -4.62 -14.13
C LEU A 82 -18.60 -5.54 -13.08
N GLY A 83 -19.68 -5.12 -12.41
CA GLY A 83 -20.26 -5.86 -11.29
C GLY A 83 -20.53 -7.33 -11.62
N GLN A 84 -21.26 -7.60 -12.71
CA GLN A 84 -21.56 -8.97 -13.12
C GLN A 84 -20.30 -9.76 -13.52
N GLN A 85 -19.39 -9.14 -14.26
CA GLN A 85 -18.15 -9.79 -14.69
C GLN A 85 -17.28 -10.20 -13.48
N LEU A 86 -17.17 -9.35 -12.46
CA LEU A 86 -16.41 -9.67 -11.26
C LEU A 86 -17.14 -10.67 -10.36
N ASP A 87 -18.46 -10.68 -10.37
CA ASP A 87 -19.23 -11.72 -9.68
C ASP A 87 -18.98 -13.09 -10.31
N ASP A 88 -19.11 -13.19 -11.63
CA ASP A 88 -18.91 -14.43 -12.38
C ASP A 88 -17.46 -14.95 -12.25
N ALA A 89 -16.48 -14.06 -12.31
CA ALA A 89 -15.06 -14.44 -12.30
C ALA A 89 -14.49 -14.65 -10.88
N PHE A 90 -14.97 -13.91 -9.89
CA PHE A 90 -14.34 -13.84 -8.56
C PHE A 90 -15.30 -13.97 -7.38
N GLY A 91 -16.61 -14.14 -7.62
CA GLY A 91 -17.65 -14.18 -6.58
C GLY A 91 -17.85 -12.84 -5.88
N ILE A 92 -17.56 -11.73 -6.55
CA ILE A 92 -17.71 -10.37 -6.04
C ILE A 92 -19.01 -9.75 -6.55
N GLY A 93 -20.12 -10.06 -5.88
CA GLY A 93 -21.45 -9.56 -6.27
C GLY A 93 -21.67 -8.05 -6.10
N THR A 94 -20.81 -7.35 -5.37
CA THR A 94 -20.84 -5.88 -5.26
C THR A 94 -19.44 -5.34 -5.03
N ILE A 95 -19.07 -4.35 -5.85
CA ILE A 95 -17.79 -3.65 -5.72
C ILE A 95 -17.94 -2.59 -4.63
N THR A 96 -17.06 -2.66 -3.63
CA THR A 96 -17.00 -1.71 -2.51
C THR A 96 -15.57 -1.18 -2.36
N LEU A 97 -15.38 -0.21 -1.47
CA LEU A 97 -14.03 0.20 -1.07
C LEU A 97 -13.17 -0.96 -0.56
N GLY A 98 -13.78 -1.91 0.16
CA GLY A 98 -13.09 -3.11 0.62
C GLY A 98 -12.64 -4.01 -0.52
N THR A 99 -13.38 -4.04 -1.64
CA THR A 99 -12.98 -4.73 -2.86
C THR A 99 -11.80 -4.02 -3.52
N LEU A 100 -11.88 -2.69 -3.66
CA LEU A 100 -10.86 -1.84 -4.30
C LEU A 100 -9.52 -1.82 -3.55
N ALA A 101 -9.57 -1.86 -2.22
CA ALA A 101 -8.39 -1.94 -1.35
C ALA A 101 -8.12 -3.37 -0.84
N GLY A 102 -8.74 -4.36 -1.47
CA GLY A 102 -8.73 -5.76 -1.04
C GLY A 102 -7.44 -6.51 -1.42
N GLU A 103 -7.35 -7.75 -0.95
CA GLU A 103 -6.20 -8.62 -1.24
C GLU A 103 -6.39 -9.47 -2.51
N ASN A 104 -7.60 -9.50 -3.11
CA ASN A 104 -7.82 -10.21 -4.37
C ASN A 104 -7.21 -9.43 -5.54
N ARG A 105 -5.93 -9.72 -5.82
CA ARG A 105 -5.16 -8.99 -6.83
C ARG A 105 -5.72 -9.14 -8.24
N SER A 106 -6.25 -10.32 -8.59
CA SER A 106 -6.88 -10.54 -9.90
C SER A 106 -8.08 -9.61 -10.10
N ALA A 107 -8.93 -9.45 -9.08
CA ALA A 107 -10.06 -8.53 -9.15
C ALA A 107 -9.61 -7.06 -9.20
N THR A 108 -8.64 -6.65 -8.35
CA THR A 108 -8.17 -5.26 -8.35
C THR A 108 -7.47 -4.88 -9.66
N THR A 109 -6.74 -5.81 -10.26
CA THR A 109 -6.08 -5.61 -11.57
C THR A 109 -7.12 -5.51 -12.68
N ALA A 110 -8.12 -6.40 -12.74
CA ALA A 110 -9.18 -6.33 -13.76
C ALA A 110 -9.95 -5.00 -13.70
N MET A 111 -10.23 -4.49 -12.49
CA MET A 111 -10.82 -3.17 -12.32
C MET A 111 -9.89 -2.05 -12.81
N ALA A 112 -8.59 -2.11 -12.46
CA ALA A 112 -7.61 -1.11 -12.89
C ALA A 112 -7.41 -1.11 -14.42
N GLU A 113 -7.42 -2.28 -15.06
CA GLU A 113 -7.36 -2.44 -16.52
C GLU A 113 -8.57 -1.80 -17.18
N TRP A 114 -9.77 -2.07 -16.69
CA TRP A 114 -10.97 -1.43 -17.23
C TRP A 114 -10.92 0.09 -17.06
N LEU A 115 -10.54 0.58 -15.87
CA LEU A 115 -10.41 2.02 -15.59
C LEU A 115 -9.38 2.70 -16.49
N ARG A 116 -8.29 2.00 -16.84
CA ARG A 116 -7.26 2.47 -17.76
C ARG A 116 -7.85 2.77 -19.15
N GLU A 117 -8.87 2.06 -19.60
CA GLU A 117 -9.43 2.28 -20.94
C GLU A 117 -10.53 3.35 -20.99
N GLN A 118 -10.83 4.01 -19.87
CA GLN A 118 -11.89 5.01 -19.83
C GLN A 118 -11.40 6.39 -20.31
N VAL A 119 -12.15 6.97 -21.25
CA VAL A 119 -12.01 8.36 -21.67
C VAL A 119 -12.91 9.22 -20.79
N LEU A 120 -12.36 10.28 -20.21
CA LEU A 120 -13.08 11.21 -19.34
C LEU A 120 -13.88 12.23 -20.16
N ASP A 121 -14.74 13.00 -19.48
CA ASP A 121 -15.60 14.01 -20.12
C ASP A 121 -14.84 15.10 -20.89
N ASP A 122 -13.56 15.32 -20.56
CA ASP A 122 -12.67 16.25 -21.27
C ASP A 122 -12.00 15.64 -22.52
N GLY A 123 -12.33 14.39 -22.85
CA GLY A 123 -11.81 13.66 -23.99
C GLY A 123 -10.44 13.02 -23.77
N ASN A 124 -9.83 13.18 -22.59
CA ASN A 124 -8.54 12.60 -22.26
C ASN A 124 -8.68 11.32 -21.42
N TYR A 125 -7.67 10.48 -21.46
CA TYR A 125 -7.51 9.41 -20.49
C TYR A 125 -7.10 9.96 -19.12
N ALA A 126 -7.52 9.29 -18.06
CA ALA A 126 -6.97 9.53 -16.74
C ALA A 126 -5.48 9.15 -16.69
N ALA A 127 -4.71 9.89 -15.89
CA ALA A 127 -3.30 9.61 -15.58
C ALA A 127 -3.15 8.30 -14.79
N GLY A 128 -4.14 8.00 -13.96
CA GLY A 128 -4.05 6.95 -12.98
C GLY A 128 -5.24 6.95 -12.04
N VAL A 129 -5.07 6.19 -10.97
CA VAL A 129 -6.02 6.12 -9.85
C VAL A 129 -5.39 6.67 -8.58
N ARG A 130 -6.23 7.25 -7.71
CA ARG A 130 -5.88 7.57 -6.33
C ARG A 130 -6.80 6.83 -5.37
N ALA A 131 -6.25 6.44 -4.22
CA ALA A 131 -7.01 5.78 -3.16
C ALA A 131 -6.44 6.14 -1.79
N HIS A 132 -7.25 5.98 -0.75
CA HIS A 132 -6.73 5.99 0.61
C HIS A 132 -5.90 4.73 0.86
N SER A 133 -4.72 4.91 1.47
CA SER A 133 -3.90 3.78 1.88
C SER A 133 -4.61 2.97 2.97
N LYS A 134 -4.54 1.65 2.85
CA LYS A 134 -4.93 0.71 3.92
C LYS A 134 -3.92 0.73 5.08
N TYR A 135 -2.68 1.13 4.80
CA TYR A 135 -1.55 1.13 5.72
C TYR A 135 -1.01 2.56 5.87
N GLY A 136 -1.28 3.19 7.02
CA GLY A 136 -0.95 4.60 7.24
C GLY A 136 -1.99 5.54 6.61
N GLY A 137 -2.27 6.68 7.24
CA GLY A 137 -3.40 7.56 6.89
C GLY A 137 -3.25 8.41 5.61
N GLY A 138 -2.41 8.00 4.67
CA GLY A 138 -2.07 8.77 3.45
C GLY A 138 -2.92 8.42 2.22
N LEU A 139 -2.68 9.14 1.13
CA LEU A 139 -3.18 8.80 -0.20
C LEU A 139 -2.11 8.03 -0.98
N CYS A 140 -2.54 6.98 -1.66
CA CYS A 140 -1.74 6.26 -2.64
C CYS A 140 -2.18 6.68 -4.05
N TRP A 141 -1.19 6.79 -4.93
CA TRP A 141 -1.38 7.09 -6.34
C TRP A 141 -0.79 5.94 -7.16
N ALA A 142 -1.50 5.49 -8.18
CA ALA A 142 -0.98 4.54 -9.16
C ALA A 142 -1.12 5.16 -10.54
N TYR A 143 0.02 5.41 -11.18
CA TYR A 143 0.15 6.07 -12.48
C TYR A 143 0.28 5.04 -13.60
N TRP A 144 -0.44 5.23 -14.71
CA TRP A 144 -0.27 4.39 -15.89
C TRP A 144 0.82 4.94 -16.79
N LEU A 145 1.87 4.13 -17.02
CA LEU A 145 3.00 4.46 -17.90
C LEU A 145 2.65 4.20 -19.36
N ARG A 146 1.61 4.87 -19.88
CA ARG A 146 1.04 4.56 -21.20
C ARG A 146 2.04 4.75 -22.32
N ARG A 147 2.88 5.78 -22.27
CA ARG A 147 3.87 6.01 -23.32
C ARG A 147 4.89 4.88 -23.36
N GLN A 148 5.25 4.36 -22.19
CA GLN A 148 6.10 3.18 -22.10
C GLN A 148 5.38 1.93 -22.64
N ASP A 149 4.12 1.70 -22.26
CA ASP A 149 3.31 0.57 -22.75
C ASP A 149 3.16 0.60 -24.28
N ASP A 150 2.91 1.78 -24.85
CA ASP A 150 2.70 2.00 -26.28
C ASP A 150 4.02 2.13 -27.06
N MET A 151 5.18 1.92 -26.41
CA MET A 151 6.51 2.06 -27.00
C MET A 151 6.79 3.44 -27.61
N LEU A 152 6.17 4.50 -27.07
CA LEU A 152 6.32 5.90 -27.49
C LEU A 152 7.45 6.64 -26.75
N GLY A 153 8.21 5.93 -25.92
CA GLY A 153 9.28 6.46 -25.08
C GLY A 153 8.83 6.67 -23.62
N PRO A 154 9.63 7.37 -22.80
CA PRO A 154 9.32 7.55 -21.39
C PRO A 154 8.08 8.41 -21.19
N ASP A 155 7.34 8.12 -20.14
CA ASP A 155 6.32 9.01 -19.60
C ASP A 155 6.97 10.30 -19.06
N PRO A 156 6.29 11.45 -19.14
CA PRO A 156 6.85 12.74 -18.76
C PRO A 156 6.91 12.92 -17.23
N VAL A 157 7.28 11.89 -16.47
CA VAL A 157 7.45 11.98 -15.01
C VAL A 157 8.80 12.63 -14.72
N LEU A 158 8.79 13.71 -13.94
CA LEU A 158 9.99 14.42 -13.53
C LEU A 158 10.32 14.08 -12.08
N ILE A 159 11.60 13.88 -11.79
CA ILE A 159 12.10 13.80 -10.41
C ILE A 159 12.40 15.22 -9.96
N GLU A 160 11.62 15.73 -9.00
CA GLU A 160 11.84 17.06 -8.42
C GLU A 160 12.88 17.05 -7.30
N ALA A 161 12.89 15.98 -6.51
CA ALA A 161 13.83 15.83 -5.40
C ALA A 161 14.12 14.36 -5.12
N GLU A 162 15.33 14.12 -4.63
CA GLU A 162 15.78 12.85 -4.08
C GLU A 162 16.27 13.13 -2.66
N THR A 163 15.80 12.37 -1.68
CA THR A 163 16.13 12.58 -0.27
C THR A 163 16.53 11.27 0.37
N GLU A 164 17.66 11.25 1.05
CA GLU A 164 18.09 10.10 1.85
C GLU A 164 17.19 9.92 3.08
N ILE A 165 17.00 8.67 3.50
CA ILE A 165 16.28 8.36 4.73
C ILE A 165 17.29 8.36 5.89
N HIS A 166 17.47 9.51 6.52
CA HIS A 166 18.37 9.66 7.66
C HIS A 166 17.80 9.00 8.93
N ARG A 167 18.68 8.72 9.90
CA ARG A 167 18.27 8.09 11.18
C ARG A 167 17.34 8.97 12.00
N ASP A 168 17.47 10.29 11.88
CA ASP A 168 16.67 11.31 12.55
C ASP A 168 15.46 11.77 11.73
N ASP A 169 15.18 11.13 10.58
CA ASP A 169 14.00 11.41 9.76
C ASP A 169 12.70 11.29 10.59
N ALA A 170 11.86 12.32 10.51
CA ALA A 170 10.68 12.43 11.35
C ALA A 170 9.61 11.39 11.01
N ASP A 171 9.44 11.07 9.72
CA ASP A 171 8.45 10.10 9.25
C ASP A 171 8.90 8.68 9.60
N LEU A 172 10.19 8.38 9.43
CA LEU A 172 10.79 7.13 9.90
C LEU A 172 10.56 6.96 11.41
N ASN A 173 10.93 7.96 12.21
CA ASN A 173 10.80 7.89 13.66
C ASN A 173 9.34 7.78 14.13
N TYR A 174 8.42 8.44 13.43
CA TYR A 174 6.99 8.30 13.68
C TYR A 174 6.51 6.86 13.45
N VAL A 175 6.88 6.25 12.33
CA VAL A 175 6.47 4.87 12.00
C VAL A 175 7.14 3.87 12.94
N LEU A 176 8.43 4.04 13.25
CA LEU A 176 9.13 3.20 14.23
C LEU A 176 8.42 3.24 15.58
N SER A 177 8.03 4.43 16.07
CA SER A 177 7.27 4.56 17.30
C SER A 177 5.88 3.94 17.22
N LEU A 178 5.19 4.06 16.08
CA LEU A 178 3.83 3.52 15.90
C LEU A 178 3.81 2.00 16.00
N TYR A 179 4.85 1.33 15.50
CA TYR A 179 4.97 -0.12 15.45
C TYR A 179 5.87 -0.71 16.55
N GLY A 180 6.45 0.11 17.42
CA GLY A 180 7.38 -0.34 18.47
C GLY A 180 8.66 -0.95 17.91
N LEU A 181 9.16 -0.37 16.82
CA LEU A 181 10.35 -0.81 16.11
C LEU A 181 11.55 0.10 16.43
N GLU A 182 12.75 -0.40 16.16
CA GLU A 182 13.98 0.39 16.17
C GLU A 182 14.72 0.22 14.84
N CYS A 183 15.36 1.26 14.32
CA CYS A 183 16.26 1.12 13.17
C CYS A 183 17.72 1.14 13.65
N ARG A 184 18.46 0.06 13.38
CA ARG A 184 19.84 -0.17 13.86
C ARG A 184 20.77 -0.64 12.76
#